data_AF-A0ABD0WEV8-F1
#
_entry.id   AF-A0ABD0WEV8-F1
#
_cell.length_a   1.000
_cell.length_b   1.000
_cell.length_c   1.000
_cell.angle_alpha   90.00
_cell.angle_beta   90.00
_cell.angle_gamma   90.00
#
_symmetry.space_group_name_H-M   'P 1'
#
loop_
_entity.id
_entity.type
_entity.pdbx_description
1 polymer ?
#
loop_
_entity_poly.entity_id
_entity_poly.type
_entity_poly.pdbx_seq_one_letter_code
_entity_poly.pdbx_strand_id
1 'polypeptide(L)'
;MAIILEWDVQEAHMGVIVRSFERPGDVNMSSQKCKYNGLRNQGATCYLNSVLQVLFMTEEFRTTIESHEICEETETFDGELKKLFHDLENGNANTKTILLKLGSENAYKQRDAAEYFVKILNMVSEDASKIFKLQLSYTTTCSDSELHKTTYEPDSFWTLPISLNVPSESDKICVKNSIDEFFKPSQLGGEMLYCDKCKRKSKATMVFEIVNHPKILTVQLERSEFIESTTRLQIEIPHYLQIKTFDYELFAIVDHIGDLTGGHYTARIKLNKDQWYRFNDTIVEPVDITTKSPITTRSAYLLMYKNFGDKKTEEYTENNMNNEINKDENRHKQDKRKEVQKRKETE
;
A
#
# COMPACT_ATOMS: atom_id res chain seq x y z
N MET A 1 34.17 -34.38 9.92
CA MET A 1 34.56 -35.02 8.65
C MET A 1 33.35 -35.76 8.12
N ALA A 2 32.65 -35.16 7.16
CA ALA A 2 31.54 -35.79 6.45
C ALA A 2 31.85 -35.66 4.95
N ILE A 3 31.61 -36.77 4.26
CA ILE A 3 32.23 -37.20 3.01
C ILE A 3 31.45 -36.62 1.82
N ILE A 4 32.22 -36.09 0.86
CA ILE A 4 31.78 -35.74 -0.50
C ILE A 4 31.52 -37.03 -1.27
N LEU A 5 30.38 -37.13 -1.96
CA LEU A 5 30.20 -38.10 -3.05
C LEU A 5 29.69 -37.38 -4.29
N GLU A 6 30.61 -37.17 -5.22
CA GLU A 6 30.38 -36.91 -6.65
C GLU A 6 29.67 -38.11 -7.27
N TRP A 7 28.70 -37.87 -8.16
CA TRP A 7 28.25 -38.89 -9.12
C TRP A 7 28.26 -38.32 -10.53
N ASP A 8 28.90 -39.12 -11.38
CA ASP A 8 29.36 -38.89 -12.73
C ASP A 8 28.29 -39.23 -13.77
N VAL A 9 28.44 -38.67 -14.97
CA VAL A 9 27.56 -38.83 -16.12
C VAL A 9 27.92 -40.11 -16.89
N GLN A 10 26.93 -40.93 -17.26
CA GLN A 10 27.10 -41.89 -18.36
C GLN A 10 25.82 -42.11 -19.16
N GLU A 11 25.94 -41.93 -20.47
CA GLU A 11 24.92 -42.16 -21.50
C GLU A 11 24.57 -43.64 -21.67
N ALA A 12 23.30 -43.92 -21.99
CA ALA A 12 22.90 -45.13 -22.69
C ALA A 12 21.76 -44.81 -23.68
N HIS A 13 22.09 -44.91 -24.98
CA HIS A 13 21.13 -44.90 -26.09
C HIS A 13 20.32 -46.20 -26.13
N MET A 14 18.99 -46.11 -26.13
CA MET A 14 18.10 -47.02 -26.88
C MET A 14 16.78 -46.31 -27.17
N GLY A 15 16.42 -46.21 -28.45
CA GLY A 15 15.17 -45.61 -28.92
C GLY A 15 13.98 -46.55 -28.77
N VAL A 16 12.85 -46.02 -28.32
CA VAL A 16 11.52 -46.59 -28.54
C VAL A 16 10.54 -45.45 -28.85
N ILE A 17 9.84 -45.63 -29.96
CA ILE A 17 8.80 -44.77 -30.53
C ILE A 17 7.63 -44.65 -29.55
N VAL A 18 7.24 -43.43 -29.16
CA VAL A 18 5.96 -43.16 -28.51
C VAL A 18 5.14 -42.22 -29.38
N ARG A 19 4.00 -42.75 -29.81
CA ARG A 19 3.02 -42.19 -30.73
C ARG A 19 2.39 -40.91 -30.18
N SER A 20 2.20 -39.93 -31.06
CA SER A 20 1.33 -38.78 -30.87
C SER A 20 -0.09 -39.23 -30.50
N PHE A 21 -0.56 -38.82 -29.33
CA PHE A 21 -1.95 -38.90 -28.92
C PHE A 21 -2.51 -37.48 -28.96
N GLU A 22 -3.17 -37.13 -30.06
CA GLU A 22 -4.13 -36.03 -30.06
C GLU A 22 -5.38 -36.47 -29.32
N ARG A 23 -5.87 -35.63 -28.40
CA ARG A 23 -7.24 -35.73 -27.88
C ARG A 23 -7.90 -34.35 -27.84
N PRO A 24 -9.22 -34.34 -28.01
CA PRO A 24 -9.95 -33.29 -28.71
C PRO A 24 -10.51 -32.27 -27.72
N GLY A 25 -10.37 -31.00 -28.06
CA GLY A 25 -10.91 -29.90 -27.29
C GLY A 25 -10.16 -28.61 -27.54
N ASP A 26 -10.07 -28.18 -28.81
CA ASP A 26 -9.73 -26.79 -29.14
C ASP A 26 -10.85 -25.89 -28.64
N VAL A 27 -10.85 -25.61 -27.34
CA VAL A 27 -11.46 -24.39 -26.83
C VAL A 27 -10.54 -23.29 -27.32
N ASN A 28 -11.00 -22.61 -28.35
CA ASN A 28 -10.41 -21.41 -28.90
C ASN A 28 -10.38 -20.34 -27.78
N MET A 29 -9.40 -20.43 -26.88
CA MET A 29 -8.99 -19.32 -26.03
C MET A 29 -8.36 -18.33 -27.00
N SER A 30 -9.20 -17.46 -27.57
CA SER A 30 -8.73 -16.20 -28.09
C SER A 30 -7.82 -15.63 -27.01
N SER A 31 -6.52 -15.53 -27.29
CA SER A 31 -5.54 -14.90 -26.43
C SER A 31 -6.00 -13.46 -26.29
N GLN A 32 -6.85 -13.20 -25.30
CA GLN A 32 -7.34 -11.87 -25.02
C GLN A 32 -6.12 -11.12 -24.54
N LYS A 33 -5.53 -10.35 -25.46
CA LYS A 33 -4.35 -9.55 -25.19
C LYS A 33 -4.65 -8.73 -23.95
N CYS A 34 -3.93 -9.01 -22.86
CA CYS A 34 -4.12 -8.28 -21.62
C CYS A 34 -3.91 -6.80 -21.95
N LYS A 35 -4.85 -5.94 -21.52
CA LYS A 35 -4.79 -4.49 -21.77
C LYS A 35 -3.53 -3.86 -21.15
N TYR A 36 -2.96 -4.51 -20.15
CA TYR A 36 -1.86 -4.03 -19.34
C TYR A 36 -0.58 -4.78 -19.66
N ASN A 37 0.53 -4.05 -19.61
CA ASN A 37 1.85 -4.61 -19.86
C ASN A 37 2.58 -4.90 -18.55
N GLY A 38 3.41 -5.95 -18.58
CA GLY A 38 4.31 -6.30 -17.50
C GLY A 38 5.66 -5.59 -17.58
N LEU A 39 6.50 -5.78 -16.58
CA LEU A 39 7.89 -5.28 -16.54
C LEU A 39 8.88 -6.43 -16.70
N ARG A 40 9.90 -6.25 -17.53
CA ARG A 40 10.93 -7.27 -17.74
C ARG A 40 11.76 -7.48 -16.46
N ASN A 41 11.88 -8.73 -16.03
CA ASN A 41 12.82 -9.11 -14.97
C ASN A 41 14.26 -9.13 -15.53
N GLN A 42 15.17 -8.40 -14.88
CA GLN A 42 16.58 -8.30 -15.29
C GLN A 42 17.50 -9.29 -14.58
N GLY A 43 16.93 -10.17 -13.76
CA GLY A 43 17.64 -11.17 -12.96
C GLY A 43 16.81 -11.49 -11.72
N ALA A 44 16.94 -10.65 -10.70
CA ALA A 44 16.26 -10.75 -9.42
C ALA A 44 15.52 -9.44 -9.07
N THR A 45 14.96 -8.75 -10.07
CA THR A 45 14.37 -7.40 -9.93
C THR A 45 12.85 -7.42 -9.68
N CYS A 46 12.27 -8.57 -9.32
CA CYS A 46 10.82 -8.69 -9.11
C CYS A 46 10.30 -7.78 -7.98
N TYR A 47 11.11 -7.54 -6.94
CA TYR A 47 10.80 -6.57 -5.88
C TYR A 47 10.52 -5.18 -6.47
N LEU A 48 11.39 -4.70 -7.37
CA LEU A 48 11.26 -3.40 -8.02
C LEU A 48 10.09 -3.38 -9.00
N ASN A 49 9.93 -4.45 -9.78
CA ASN A 49 8.85 -4.56 -10.77
C ASN A 49 7.47 -4.49 -10.09
N SER A 50 7.27 -5.21 -8.98
CA SER A 50 6.01 -5.18 -8.23
C SER A 50 5.68 -3.79 -7.70
N VAL A 51 6.67 -3.07 -7.17
CA VAL A 51 6.53 -1.71 -6.64
C VAL A 51 6.22 -0.71 -7.75
N LEU A 52 6.98 -0.73 -8.85
CA LEU A 52 6.77 0.16 -9.99
C LEU A 52 5.40 -0.05 -10.63
N GLN A 53 4.91 -1.30 -10.70
CA GLN A 53 3.56 -1.58 -11.19
C GLN A 53 2.49 -0.96 -10.29
N VAL A 54 2.61 -1.07 -8.96
CA VAL A 54 1.65 -0.43 -8.04
C VAL A 54 1.68 1.09 -8.15
N LEU A 55 2.87 1.69 -8.23
CA LEU A 55 3.03 3.14 -8.41
C LEU A 55 2.43 3.62 -9.73
N PHE A 56 2.71 2.92 -10.84
CA PHE A 56 2.15 3.24 -12.15
C PHE A 56 0.62 3.13 -12.18
N MET A 57 0.06 2.09 -11.55
CA MET A 57 -1.39 1.88 -11.49
C MET A 57 -2.09 2.80 -10.48
N THR A 58 -1.35 3.52 -9.65
CA THR A 58 -1.89 4.57 -8.78
C THR A 58 -2.07 5.84 -9.61
N GLU A 59 -3.28 6.07 -10.10
CA GLU A 59 -3.60 7.15 -11.05
C GLU A 59 -3.08 8.52 -10.61
N GLU A 60 -3.28 8.89 -9.34
CA GLU A 60 -2.83 10.19 -8.83
C GLU A 60 -1.31 10.34 -8.78
N PHE A 61 -0.58 9.25 -8.53
CA PHE A 61 0.87 9.25 -8.60
C PHE A 61 1.33 9.40 -10.05
N ARG A 62 0.82 8.54 -10.93
CA ARG A 62 1.18 8.50 -12.34
C ARG A 62 0.90 9.84 -13.04
N THR A 63 -0.31 10.39 -12.87
CA THR A 63 -0.69 11.67 -13.48
C THR A 63 0.18 12.82 -13.00
N THR A 64 0.57 12.81 -11.71
CA THR A 64 1.52 13.79 -11.17
C THR A 64 2.88 13.66 -11.84
N ILE A 65 3.45 12.45 -11.94
CA ILE A 65 4.73 12.21 -12.63
C ILE A 65 4.66 12.63 -14.11
N GLU A 66 3.55 12.32 -14.79
CA GLU A 66 3.33 12.66 -16.20
C GLU A 66 3.17 14.17 -16.44
N SER A 67 2.58 14.91 -15.49
CA SER A 67 2.38 16.36 -15.61
C SER A 67 3.65 17.17 -15.35
N HIS A 68 4.69 16.60 -14.74
CA HIS A 68 5.93 17.33 -14.47
C HIS A 68 6.61 17.71 -15.80
N GLU A 69 6.91 19.01 -15.93
CA GLU A 69 7.71 19.54 -17.04
C GLU A 69 9.15 19.02 -16.90
N ILE A 70 9.68 18.43 -17.97
CA ILE A 70 11.06 17.99 -18.00
C ILE A 70 11.91 19.25 -18.22
N CYS A 71 12.46 19.83 -17.16
CA CYS A 71 13.50 20.85 -17.30
C CYS A 71 14.73 20.19 -17.93
N GLU A 72 15.07 20.58 -19.17
CA GLU A 72 16.12 19.97 -20.00
C GLU A 72 17.52 19.96 -19.33
N GLU A 73 17.74 20.78 -18.30
CA GLU A 73 19.04 20.96 -17.65
C GLU A 73 19.35 19.96 -16.52
N THR A 74 18.38 19.18 -16.03
CA THR A 74 18.64 18.16 -15.00
C THR A 74 17.81 16.89 -15.23
N GLU A 75 18.47 15.74 -15.40
CA GLU A 75 17.80 14.43 -15.34
C GLU A 75 17.29 14.13 -13.93
N THR A 76 16.07 14.56 -13.63
CA THR A 76 15.38 14.25 -12.37
C THR A 76 14.91 12.80 -12.34
N PHE A 77 14.72 12.25 -11.14
CA PHE A 77 14.18 10.91 -10.98
C PHE A 77 12.73 10.80 -11.52
N ASP A 78 11.94 11.87 -11.36
CA ASP A 78 10.59 12.00 -11.96
C ASP A 78 10.64 11.87 -13.48
N GLY A 79 11.62 12.51 -14.13
CA GLY A 79 11.81 12.39 -15.58
C GLY A 79 12.11 10.96 -16.04
N GLU A 80 12.90 10.21 -15.27
CA GLU A 80 13.17 8.79 -15.55
C GLU A 80 11.94 7.90 -15.32
N LEU A 81 11.16 8.16 -14.27
CA LEU A 81 9.88 7.46 -14.05
C LEU A 81 8.88 7.78 -15.15
N LYS A 82 8.80 9.03 -15.62
CA LYS A 82 7.94 9.45 -16.72
C LYS A 82 8.28 8.71 -18.01
N LYS A 83 9.57 8.58 -18.36
CA LYS A 83 10.02 7.76 -19.50
C LYS A 83 9.63 6.29 -19.31
N LEU A 84 9.87 5.72 -18.13
CA LEU A 84 9.50 4.33 -17.84
C LEU A 84 7.98 4.11 -17.97
N PHE A 85 7.16 5.01 -17.45
CA PHE A 85 5.70 4.91 -17.49
C PHE A 85 5.18 4.97 -18.92
N HIS A 86 5.71 5.89 -19.74
CA HIS A 86 5.44 5.93 -21.17
C HIS A 86 5.83 4.62 -21.87
N ASP A 87 7.01 4.07 -21.59
CA ASP A 87 7.45 2.80 -22.19
C ASP A 87 6.61 1.61 -21.71
N LEU A 88 6.11 1.65 -20.48
CA LEU A 88 5.26 0.61 -19.89
C LEU A 88 3.89 0.59 -20.58
N GLU A 89 3.30 1.74 -20.87
CA GLU A 89 2.06 1.84 -21.66
C GLU A 89 2.22 1.25 -23.07
N ASN A 90 3.40 1.43 -23.66
CA ASN A 90 3.73 0.94 -24.99
C ASN A 90 4.27 -0.51 -25.00
N GLY A 91 4.42 -1.16 -23.85
CA GLY A 91 4.90 -2.55 -23.73
C GLY A 91 6.40 -2.74 -23.97
N ASN A 92 7.19 -1.66 -23.88
CA ASN A 92 8.63 -1.65 -24.11
C ASN A 92 9.45 -1.29 -22.85
N ALA A 93 8.81 -1.24 -21.68
CA ALA A 93 9.44 -0.80 -20.44
C ALA A 93 10.65 -1.64 -20.01
N ASN A 94 11.66 -0.92 -19.55
CA ASN A 94 12.90 -1.46 -19.03
C ASN A 94 13.31 -0.71 -17.76
N THR A 95 13.51 -1.43 -16.65
CA THR A 95 13.80 -0.85 -15.34
C THR A 95 15.28 -0.54 -15.09
N LYS A 96 16.16 -0.71 -16.10
CA LYS A 96 17.63 -0.59 -15.93
C LYS A 96 18.04 0.79 -15.42
N THR A 97 17.51 1.85 -16.02
CA THR A 97 17.86 3.23 -15.67
C THR A 97 17.39 3.57 -14.26
N ILE A 98 16.18 3.12 -13.90
CA ILE A 98 15.63 3.27 -12.55
C ILE A 98 16.51 2.55 -11.52
N LEU A 99 16.88 1.30 -11.80
CA LEU A 99 17.73 0.51 -10.92
C LEU A 99 19.09 1.18 -10.65
N LEU A 100 19.71 1.73 -11.70
CA LEU A 100 20.96 2.49 -11.60
C LEU A 100 20.81 3.76 -10.76
N LYS A 101 19.78 4.57 -11.00
CA LYS A 101 19.52 5.80 -10.23
C LYS A 101 19.21 5.48 -8.75
N LEU A 102 18.62 4.33 -8.45
CA LEU A 102 18.40 3.83 -7.08
C LEU A 102 19.68 3.25 -6.42
N GLY A 103 20.86 3.47 -7.01
CA GLY A 103 22.15 3.04 -6.45
C GLY A 103 22.34 1.53 -6.45
N SER A 104 21.69 0.82 -7.37
CA SER A 104 21.68 -0.64 -7.42
C SER A 104 22.29 -1.13 -8.74
N GLU A 105 23.56 -1.52 -8.71
CA GLU A 105 24.25 -1.92 -9.94
C GLU A 105 24.10 -3.42 -10.26
N ASN A 106 23.74 -4.24 -9.27
CA ASN A 106 23.61 -5.68 -9.42
C ASN A 106 22.14 -6.13 -9.48
N ALA A 107 21.63 -6.29 -10.70
CA ALA A 107 20.27 -6.78 -10.98
C ALA A 107 20.01 -8.23 -10.51
N TYR A 108 21.04 -8.99 -10.14
CA TYR A 108 20.91 -10.36 -9.63
C TYR A 108 20.81 -10.43 -8.11
N LYS A 109 20.90 -9.30 -7.40
CA LYS A 109 20.77 -9.25 -5.95
C LYS A 109 19.32 -9.01 -5.56
N GLN A 110 18.75 -9.94 -4.80
CA GLN A 110 17.44 -9.76 -4.18
C GLN A 110 17.47 -8.64 -3.13
N ARG A 111 16.34 -7.96 -3.00
CA ARG A 111 16.13 -6.81 -2.12
C ARG A 111 14.71 -6.79 -1.60
N ASP A 112 14.50 -5.97 -0.59
CA ASP A 112 13.19 -5.80 0.01
C ASP A 112 12.32 -4.80 -0.78
N ALA A 113 11.07 -5.19 -1.08
CA ALA A 113 10.15 -4.34 -1.84
C ALA A 113 9.75 -3.07 -1.06
N ALA A 114 9.61 -3.13 0.27
CA ALA A 114 9.25 -1.97 1.08
C ALA A 114 10.39 -0.95 1.12
N GLU A 115 11.64 -1.42 1.24
CA GLU A 115 12.84 -0.59 1.13
C GLU A 115 12.86 0.20 -0.19
N TYR A 116 12.57 -0.46 -1.32
CA TYR A 116 12.59 0.20 -2.62
C TYR A 116 11.37 1.10 -2.86
N PHE A 117 10.21 0.77 -2.30
CA PHE A 117 9.06 1.67 -2.27
C PHE A 117 9.41 2.98 -1.55
N VAL A 118 9.99 2.89 -0.35
CA VAL A 118 10.44 4.07 0.42
C VAL A 118 11.54 4.84 -0.32
N LYS A 119 12.53 4.16 -0.91
CA LYS A 119 13.59 4.82 -1.69
C LYS A 119 13.03 5.60 -2.87
N ILE A 120 12.09 5.01 -3.62
CA ILE A 120 11.44 5.69 -4.73
C ILE A 120 10.70 6.94 -4.23
N LEU A 121 9.90 6.82 -3.17
CA LEU A 121 9.14 7.95 -2.62
C LEU A 121 10.03 9.08 -2.06
N ASN A 122 11.23 8.76 -1.58
CA ASN A 122 12.21 9.77 -1.17
C ASN A 122 12.95 10.44 -2.33
N MET A 123 12.93 9.85 -3.52
CA MET A 123 13.65 10.37 -4.70
C MET A 123 12.75 11.15 -5.67
N VAL A 124 11.43 10.93 -5.60
CA VAL A 124 10.47 11.70 -6.41
C VAL A 124 10.15 13.05 -5.80
N SER A 125 9.50 13.92 -6.58
CA SER A 125 8.97 15.19 -6.09
C SER A 125 8.05 15.03 -4.87
N GLU A 126 7.98 16.07 -4.03
CA GLU A 126 7.03 16.12 -2.91
C GLU A 126 5.58 16.01 -3.40
N ASP A 127 5.27 16.59 -4.57
CA ASP A 127 3.93 16.51 -5.16
C ASP A 127 3.52 15.07 -5.51
N ALA A 128 4.44 14.25 -6.00
CA ALA A 128 4.18 12.86 -6.29
C ALA A 128 4.12 12.00 -5.01
N SER A 129 5.06 12.19 -4.08
CA SER A 129 5.17 11.36 -2.88
C SER A 129 4.09 11.67 -1.83
N LYS A 130 3.63 12.93 -1.69
CA LYS A 130 2.73 13.36 -0.60
C LYS A 130 1.46 12.55 -0.45
N ILE A 131 0.94 11.93 -1.51
CA ILE A 131 -0.28 11.11 -1.45
C ILE A 131 -0.10 9.87 -0.55
N PHE A 132 1.14 9.42 -0.34
CA PHE A 132 1.51 8.30 0.53
C PHE A 132 1.97 8.75 1.93
N LYS A 133 2.07 10.06 2.20
CA LYS A 133 2.69 10.59 3.42
C LYS A 133 1.79 10.41 4.64
N LEU A 134 2.14 9.47 5.50
CA LEU A 134 1.54 9.23 6.80
C LEU A 134 2.26 10.09 7.85
N GLN A 135 1.53 10.71 8.78
CA GLN A 135 2.16 11.29 9.97
C GLN A 135 1.61 10.65 11.24
N LEU A 136 2.52 10.16 12.08
CA LEU A 136 2.22 9.53 13.36
C LEU A 136 2.80 10.38 14.48
N SER A 137 2.00 10.67 15.51
CA SER A 137 2.50 11.05 16.82
C SER A 137 2.44 9.84 17.75
N TYR A 138 3.17 9.91 18.86
CA TYR A 138 3.03 8.93 19.92
C TYR A 138 3.03 9.60 21.29
N THR A 139 2.33 8.98 22.23
CA THR A 139 2.30 9.41 23.63
C THR A 139 2.82 8.28 24.51
N THR A 140 3.75 8.60 25.40
CA THR A 140 4.20 7.69 26.45
C THR A 140 3.49 8.02 27.76
N THR A 141 3.09 7.00 28.51
CA THR A 141 2.47 7.13 29.83
C THR A 141 3.26 6.31 30.84
N CYS A 142 3.72 6.94 31.91
CA CYS A 142 4.45 6.28 32.99
C CYS A 142 3.55 5.27 33.71
N SER A 143 4.08 4.08 34.04
CA SER A 143 3.33 3.07 34.80
C SER A 143 3.06 3.45 36.26
N ASP A 144 3.78 4.44 36.81
CA ASP A 144 3.57 4.89 38.19
C ASP A 144 2.41 5.88 38.33
N SER A 145 1.94 6.48 37.22
CA SER A 145 0.84 7.44 37.23
C SER A 145 0.34 7.72 35.81
N GLU A 146 -0.97 7.60 35.60
CA GLU A 146 -1.63 7.94 34.34
C GLU A 146 -1.56 9.44 34.00
N LEU A 147 -1.26 10.30 34.98
CA LEU A 147 -1.10 11.75 34.76
C LEU A 147 0.29 12.12 34.24
N HIS A 148 1.23 11.17 34.22
CA HIS A 148 2.60 11.37 33.78
C HIS A 148 2.73 10.94 32.32
N LYS A 149 2.19 11.79 31.43
CA LYS A 149 2.22 11.60 29.98
C LYS A 149 3.18 12.57 29.31
N THR A 150 3.85 12.10 28.26
CA THR A 150 4.63 12.92 27.34
C THR A 150 4.19 12.57 25.92
N THR A 151 3.69 13.58 25.20
CA THR A 151 3.33 13.47 23.79
C THR A 151 4.47 14.03 22.96
N TYR A 152 4.84 13.29 21.91
CA TYR A 152 5.92 13.63 21.00
C TYR A 152 5.36 14.21 19.71
N GLU A 153 6.13 15.10 19.08
CA GLU A 153 5.75 15.72 17.82
C GLU A 153 5.57 14.67 16.71
N PRO A 154 4.71 14.92 15.71
CA PRO A 154 4.44 13.96 14.66
C PRO A 154 5.63 13.78 13.71
N ASP A 155 6.01 12.53 13.46
CA ASP A 155 6.99 12.15 12.44
C ASP A 155 6.30 11.68 11.16
N SER A 156 7.00 11.79 10.01
CA SER A 156 6.48 11.40 8.70
C SER A 156 7.01 10.04 8.26
N PHE A 157 6.11 9.20 7.75
CA PHE A 157 6.38 7.83 7.30
C PHE A 157 5.70 7.59 5.94
N TRP A 158 6.22 6.62 5.19
CA TRP A 158 5.60 6.16 3.94
C TRP A 158 4.88 4.83 4.09
N THR A 159 5.18 4.08 5.15
CA THR A 159 4.57 2.80 5.47
C THR A 159 4.14 2.78 6.94
N LEU A 160 3.03 2.07 7.21
CA LEU A 160 2.60 1.69 8.55
C LEU A 160 3.08 0.25 8.80
N PRO A 161 4.11 0.05 9.64
CA PRO A 161 4.59 -1.30 9.97
C PRO A 161 3.61 -1.99 10.92
N ILE A 162 3.13 -3.17 10.53
CA ILE A 162 2.20 -3.98 11.30
C ILE A 162 2.84 -5.33 11.55
N SER A 163 3.22 -5.57 12.80
CA SER A 163 3.71 -6.86 13.25
C SER A 163 2.56 -7.87 13.31
N LEU A 164 2.73 -8.99 12.62
CA LEU A 164 1.76 -10.08 12.64
C LEU A 164 2.04 -11.00 13.83
N ASN A 165 1.34 -10.74 14.95
CA ASN A 165 1.42 -11.59 16.13
C ASN A 165 0.58 -12.86 15.94
N VAL A 166 1.19 -14.03 16.12
CA VAL A 166 0.48 -15.31 16.02
C VAL A 166 -0.37 -15.53 17.26
N PRO A 167 -1.69 -15.69 17.12
CA PRO A 167 -2.52 -16.16 18.22
C PRO A 167 -2.13 -17.59 18.52
N SER A 168 -1.92 -17.92 19.80
CA SER A 168 -1.48 -19.24 20.27
C SER A 168 -2.36 -20.43 19.83
N GLU A 169 -3.55 -20.16 19.28
CA GLU A 169 -4.57 -21.15 18.92
C GLU A 169 -5.17 -20.96 17.51
N SER A 170 -4.63 -20.07 16.68
CA SER A 170 -5.18 -19.78 15.33
C SER A 170 -4.11 -19.75 14.25
N ASP A 171 -4.35 -20.48 13.16
CA ASP A 171 -3.56 -20.42 11.92
C ASP A 171 -3.89 -19.19 11.05
N LYS A 172 -4.81 -18.34 11.51
CA LYS A 172 -5.31 -17.16 10.81
C LYS A 172 -5.10 -15.87 11.59
N ILE A 173 -4.67 -14.82 10.89
CA ILE A 173 -4.51 -13.47 11.42
C ILE A 173 -5.31 -12.49 10.59
N CYS A 174 -6.18 -11.73 11.24
CA CYS A 174 -6.90 -10.62 10.62
C CYS A 174 -6.05 -9.35 10.67
N VAL A 175 -5.72 -8.79 9.50
CA VAL A 175 -4.93 -7.55 9.38
C VAL A 175 -5.61 -6.38 10.11
N LYS A 176 -6.95 -6.30 10.05
CA LYS A 176 -7.68 -5.25 10.76
C LYS A 176 -7.38 -5.28 12.26
N ASN A 177 -7.40 -6.47 12.86
CA ASN A 177 -7.15 -6.63 14.29
C ASN A 177 -5.72 -6.22 14.64
N SER A 178 -4.74 -6.56 13.80
CA SER A 178 -3.34 -6.15 13.99
C SER A 178 -3.16 -4.63 13.87
N ILE A 179 -3.88 -3.97 12.94
CA ILE A 179 -3.90 -2.50 12.83
C ILE A 179 -4.57 -1.88 14.05
N ASP A 180 -5.72 -2.40 14.48
CA ASP A 180 -6.42 -1.91 15.68
C ASP A 180 -5.53 -2.05 16.93
N GLU A 181 -4.75 -3.13 17.03
CA GLU A 181 -3.82 -3.36 18.13
C GLU A 181 -2.62 -2.41 18.10
N PHE A 182 -2.10 -2.07 16.91
CA PHE A 182 -1.01 -1.09 16.75
C PHE A 182 -1.34 0.27 17.40
N PHE A 183 -2.61 0.69 17.34
CA PHE A 183 -3.07 1.95 17.92
C PHE A 183 -3.54 1.84 19.38
N LYS A 184 -3.41 0.67 20.02
CA LYS A 184 -3.67 0.53 21.46
C LYS A 184 -2.39 0.81 22.27
N PRO A 185 -2.53 1.20 23.56
CA PRO A 185 -1.39 1.30 24.45
C PRO A 185 -0.63 -0.03 24.54
N SER A 186 0.64 -0.03 24.18
CA SER A 186 1.55 -1.17 24.25
C SER A 186 2.71 -0.88 25.21
N GLN A 187 3.23 -1.88 25.92
CA GLN A 187 4.42 -1.69 26.75
C GLN A 187 5.67 -1.62 25.87
N LEU A 188 6.59 -0.71 26.20
CA LEU A 188 7.91 -0.68 25.58
C LEU A 188 8.67 -1.96 25.99
N GLY A 189 9.19 -2.68 24.99
CA GLY A 189 9.79 -4.00 25.17
C GLY A 189 11.08 -3.96 25.98
N GLY A 190 10.98 -4.08 27.31
CA GLY A 190 12.11 -4.16 28.23
C GLY A 190 12.83 -2.84 28.53
N GLU A 191 12.55 -1.78 27.77
CA GLU A 191 13.11 -0.46 28.00
C GLU A 191 12.35 0.32 29.07
N MET A 192 13.09 0.86 30.05
CA MET A 192 12.52 1.78 31.04
C MET A 192 12.76 3.22 30.61
N LEU A 193 11.69 4.02 30.55
CA LEU A 193 11.79 5.44 30.26
C LEU A 193 12.02 6.24 31.54
N TYR A 194 12.81 7.31 31.44
CA TYR A 194 12.96 8.25 32.54
C TYR A 194 11.71 9.12 32.63
N CYS A 195 11.02 9.09 33.78
CA CYS A 195 9.86 9.93 34.03
C CYS A 195 10.30 11.21 34.74
N ASP A 196 10.16 12.36 34.09
CA ASP A 196 10.55 13.67 34.65
C ASP A 196 9.77 14.07 35.90
N LYS A 197 8.56 13.55 36.08
CA LYS A 197 7.73 13.82 37.27
C LYS A 197 8.10 12.90 38.45
N CYS A 198 8.37 11.62 38.18
CA CYS A 198 8.80 10.66 39.21
C CYS A 198 10.30 10.74 39.55
N LYS A 199 11.10 11.40 38.70
CA LYS A 199 12.57 11.49 38.81
C LYS A 199 13.27 10.13 38.86
N ARG A 200 12.71 9.12 38.18
CA ARG A 200 13.29 7.78 38.07
C ARG A 200 12.92 7.11 36.76
N LYS A 201 13.67 6.07 36.41
CA LYS A 201 13.29 5.15 35.34
C LYS A 201 12.07 4.34 35.77
N SER A 202 11.11 4.20 34.88
CA SER A 202 9.91 3.41 35.08
C SER A 202 9.50 2.73 33.78
N LYS A 203 8.68 1.69 33.91
CA LYS A 203 7.98 1.15 32.75
C LYS A 203 7.03 2.23 32.22
N ALA A 204 6.77 2.18 30.92
CA ALA A 204 5.84 3.07 30.27
C ALA A 204 5.09 2.33 29.17
N THR A 205 3.86 2.79 28.93
CA THR A 205 3.08 2.39 27.75
C THR A 205 3.22 3.44 26.68
N MET A 206 3.27 3.03 25.42
CA MET A 206 3.29 3.89 24.25
C MET A 206 2.00 3.68 23.45
N VAL A 207 1.41 4.76 22.95
CA VAL A 207 0.26 4.74 22.05
C VAL A 207 0.57 5.61 20.84
N PHE A 208 0.33 5.10 19.63
CA PHE A 208 0.45 5.85 18.39
C PHE A 208 -0.88 6.49 18.02
N GLU A 209 -0.82 7.63 17.34
CA GLU A 209 -1.98 8.25 16.72
C GLU A 209 -1.63 8.75 15.32
N ILE A 210 -2.52 8.49 14.35
CA ILE A 210 -2.42 9.15 13.05
C ILE A 210 -2.85 10.60 13.21
N VAL A 211 -1.96 11.51 12.80
CA VAL A 211 -2.15 12.97 12.78
C VAL A 211 -2.53 13.43 11.38
N ASN A 212 -1.82 12.96 10.36
CA ASN A 212 -2.15 13.18 8.95
C ASN A 212 -2.41 11.84 8.27
N HIS A 213 -3.64 11.69 7.75
CA HIS A 213 -4.07 10.50 7.02
C HIS A 213 -3.65 10.59 5.55
N PRO A 214 -2.90 9.62 5.02
CA PRO A 214 -2.50 9.65 3.61
C PRO A 214 -3.70 9.34 2.71
N LYS A 215 -3.65 9.84 1.47
CA LYS A 215 -4.61 9.45 0.44
C LYS A 215 -4.46 7.97 0.07
N ILE A 216 -3.22 7.48 0.06
CA ILE A 216 -2.89 6.06 -0.09
C ILE A 216 -2.17 5.58 1.18
N LEU A 217 -2.86 4.79 2.01
CA LEU A 217 -2.27 4.15 3.16
C LEU A 217 -1.53 2.88 2.73
N THR A 218 -0.22 2.84 2.94
CA THR A 218 0.60 1.64 2.71
C THR A 218 0.85 0.94 4.04
N VAL A 219 0.33 -0.27 4.18
CA VAL A 219 0.56 -1.14 5.34
C VAL A 219 1.63 -2.17 5.00
N GLN A 220 2.71 -2.21 5.79
CA GLN A 220 3.79 -3.18 5.66
C GLN A 220 3.61 -4.27 6.70
N LEU A 221 3.42 -5.51 6.25
CA LEU A 221 3.23 -6.65 7.14
C LEU A 221 4.60 -7.22 7.54
N GLU A 222 5.00 -6.98 8.79
CA GLU A 222 6.25 -7.48 9.35
C GLU A 222 6.04 -8.91 9.88
N ARG A 223 6.77 -9.85 9.30
CA ARG A 223 6.80 -11.25 9.75
C ARG A 223 8.00 -11.42 10.66
N SER A 224 7.76 -11.68 11.94
CA SER A 224 8.84 -11.86 12.92
C SER A 224 9.61 -13.15 12.66
N GLU A 225 10.95 -13.08 12.73
CA GLU A 225 11.85 -14.24 12.64
C GLU A 225 11.67 -15.21 13.82
N PHE A 226 11.17 -14.72 14.96
CA PHE A 226 11.01 -15.49 16.19
C PHE A 226 9.89 -16.53 16.15
N ILE A 227 9.17 -16.61 15.02
CA ILE A 227 8.05 -17.50 14.87
C ILE A 227 8.31 -18.35 13.62
N GLU A 228 8.94 -19.51 13.83
CA GLU A 228 9.20 -20.54 12.81
C GLU A 228 7.93 -20.94 12.01
N SER A 229 6.74 -20.61 12.51
CA SER A 229 5.44 -20.89 11.89
C SER A 229 4.86 -19.78 11.02
N THR A 230 5.47 -18.58 10.91
CA THR A 230 4.85 -17.46 10.17
C THR A 230 4.62 -17.72 8.68
N THR A 231 5.39 -18.63 8.08
CA THR A 231 5.23 -19.07 6.69
C THR A 231 3.94 -19.88 6.46
N ARG A 232 3.31 -20.42 7.52
CA ARG A 232 2.06 -21.20 7.44
C ARG A 232 0.81 -20.35 7.67
N LEU A 233 0.94 -19.16 8.22
CA LEU A 233 -0.19 -18.32 8.64
C LEU A 233 -0.98 -17.81 7.44
N GLN A 234 -2.30 -17.96 7.53
CA GLN A 234 -3.23 -17.33 6.62
C GLN A 234 -3.54 -15.91 7.10
N ILE A 235 -3.26 -14.93 6.26
CA ILE A 235 -3.54 -13.53 6.50
C ILE A 235 -4.89 -13.22 5.88
N GLU A 236 -5.83 -12.77 6.70
CA GLU A 236 -7.14 -12.27 6.29
C GLU A 236 -7.08 -10.75 6.13
N ILE A 237 -7.21 -10.30 4.89
CA ILE A 237 -7.10 -8.91 4.48
C ILE A 237 -8.51 -8.39 4.18
N PRO A 238 -9.00 -7.40 4.93
CA PRO A 238 -10.30 -6.81 4.65
C PRO A 238 -10.23 -5.94 3.38
N HIS A 239 -11.29 -5.95 2.59
CA HIS A 239 -11.44 -5.06 1.44
C HIS A 239 -11.57 -3.59 1.86
N TYR A 240 -12.19 -3.35 3.01
CA TYR A 240 -12.40 -2.02 3.57
C TYR A 240 -11.83 -1.92 4.98
N LEU A 241 -11.14 -0.83 5.24
CA LEU A 241 -10.65 -0.45 6.57
C LEU A 241 -11.32 0.86 6.96
N GLN A 242 -11.75 0.94 8.21
CA GLN A 242 -12.10 2.21 8.83
C GLN A 242 -11.06 2.51 9.90
N ILE A 243 -10.34 3.62 9.73
CA ILE A 243 -9.38 4.10 10.73
C ILE A 243 -9.87 5.48 11.19
N LYS A 244 -10.36 5.54 12.43
CA LYS A 244 -11.07 6.72 12.96
C LYS A 244 -12.25 7.09 12.05
N THR A 245 -12.22 8.25 11.39
CA THR A 245 -13.29 8.78 10.52
C THR A 245 -13.04 8.54 9.03
N PHE A 246 -11.90 7.94 8.68
CA PHE A 246 -11.46 7.73 7.31
C PHE A 246 -11.78 6.32 6.85
N ASP A 247 -12.43 6.21 5.69
CA ASP A 247 -12.71 4.94 5.05
C ASP A 247 -11.71 4.69 3.91
N TYR A 248 -11.16 3.48 3.91
CA TYR A 248 -10.05 3.04 3.09
C TYR A 248 -10.43 1.76 2.34
N GLU A 249 -10.20 1.72 1.03
CA GLU A 249 -10.47 0.55 0.19
C GLU A 249 -9.16 -0.04 -0.33
N LEU A 250 -9.00 -1.35 -0.16
CA LEU A 250 -7.86 -2.09 -0.68
C LEU A 250 -7.88 -2.08 -2.21
N PHE A 251 -6.81 -1.62 -2.83
CA PHE A 251 -6.68 -1.65 -4.29
C PHE A 251 -5.39 -2.32 -4.77
N ALA A 252 -4.37 -2.50 -3.92
CA ALA A 252 -3.19 -3.27 -4.30
C ALA A 252 -2.61 -4.09 -3.15
N ILE A 253 -2.03 -5.24 -3.52
CA ILE A 253 -1.28 -6.13 -2.64
C ILE A 253 0.04 -6.44 -3.34
N VAL A 254 1.17 -6.19 -2.67
CA VAL A 254 2.44 -6.79 -3.06
C VAL A 254 2.61 -8.07 -2.28
N ASP A 255 2.72 -9.17 -2.99
CA ASP A 255 2.97 -10.49 -2.45
C ASP A 255 4.47 -10.79 -2.46
N HIS A 256 4.94 -11.48 -1.43
CA HIS A 256 6.26 -12.10 -1.35
C HIS A 256 6.09 -13.61 -1.14
N ILE A 257 6.68 -14.39 -2.05
CA ILE A 257 6.67 -15.86 -2.01
C ILE A 257 8.10 -16.33 -1.80
N GLY A 258 8.42 -16.76 -0.58
CA GLY A 258 9.77 -17.18 -0.20
C GLY A 258 9.98 -17.03 1.30
N ASP A 259 11.25 -16.96 1.70
CA ASP A 259 11.69 -16.76 3.07
C ASP A 259 12.51 -15.47 3.21
N LEU A 260 13.12 -15.25 4.38
CA LEU A 260 13.90 -14.04 4.68
C LEU A 260 15.20 -13.93 3.86
N THR A 261 15.70 -15.04 3.33
CA THR A 261 16.94 -15.11 2.54
C THR A 261 16.68 -14.90 1.05
N GLY A 262 15.46 -15.20 0.60
CA GLY A 262 15.01 -14.83 -0.72
C GLY A 262 13.64 -15.38 -1.09
N GLY A 263 13.11 -14.82 -2.17
CA GLY A 263 11.80 -15.16 -2.69
C GLY A 263 11.51 -14.46 -4.01
N HIS A 264 10.22 -14.37 -4.30
CA HIS A 264 9.69 -13.76 -5.51
C HIS A 264 8.56 -12.80 -5.17
N TYR A 265 8.63 -11.59 -5.71
CA TYR A 265 7.60 -10.59 -5.51
C TYR A 265 6.65 -10.52 -6.71
N THR A 266 5.36 -10.37 -6.44
CA THR A 266 4.34 -10.09 -7.45
C THR A 266 3.37 -9.04 -6.92
N ALA A 267 2.61 -8.38 -7.80
CA ALA A 267 1.59 -7.42 -7.38
C ALA A 267 0.20 -7.89 -7.85
N ARG A 268 -0.80 -7.81 -6.97
CA ARG A 268 -2.22 -7.92 -7.32
C ARG A 268 -2.84 -6.53 -7.21
N ILE A 269 -3.46 -6.04 -8.27
CA ILE A 269 -3.99 -4.67 -8.34
C ILE A 269 -5.42 -4.70 -8.87
N LYS A 270 -6.32 -4.01 -8.17
CA LYS A 270 -7.72 -3.79 -8.51
C LYS A 270 -7.82 -2.64 -9.52
N LEU A 271 -8.31 -2.93 -10.72
CA LEU A 271 -8.45 -2.01 -11.85
C LEU A 271 -9.90 -2.05 -12.38
N ASN A 272 -10.30 -1.10 -13.22
CA ASN A 272 -11.58 -1.03 -13.98
C ASN A 272 -12.79 -1.78 -13.37
N LYS A 273 -13.68 -1.10 -12.62
CA LYS A 273 -14.93 -1.69 -12.12
C LYS A 273 -14.71 -3.00 -11.33
N ASP A 274 -13.76 -2.96 -10.39
CA ASP A 274 -13.49 -4.02 -9.42
C ASP A 274 -12.81 -5.30 -9.95
N GLN A 275 -12.21 -5.28 -11.14
CA GLN A 275 -11.45 -6.42 -11.67
C GLN A 275 -10.00 -6.43 -11.15
N TRP A 276 -9.58 -7.54 -10.55
CA TRP A 276 -8.21 -7.72 -10.11
C TRP A 276 -7.32 -8.32 -11.21
N TYR A 277 -6.07 -7.86 -11.25
CA TYR A 277 -5.01 -8.37 -12.11
C TYR A 277 -3.77 -8.72 -11.29
N ARG A 278 -3.11 -9.82 -11.63
CA ARG A 278 -1.79 -10.18 -11.10
C ARG A 278 -0.72 -9.77 -12.11
N PHE A 279 0.24 -9.00 -11.64
CA PHE A 279 1.45 -8.55 -12.33
C PHE A 279 2.62 -9.37 -11.79
N ASN A 280 3.09 -10.31 -12.60
CA ASN A 280 4.23 -11.16 -12.33
C ASN A 280 5.29 -10.92 -13.40
N ASP A 281 6.13 -9.91 -13.16
CA ASP A 281 7.09 -9.40 -14.14
C ASP A 281 6.40 -9.10 -15.48
N THR A 282 6.73 -9.81 -16.57
CA THR A 282 6.17 -9.61 -17.90
C THR A 282 4.77 -10.21 -18.06
N ILE A 283 4.35 -11.08 -17.14
CA ILE A 283 3.07 -11.79 -17.20
C ILE A 283 2.03 -10.97 -16.45
N VAL A 284 0.97 -10.60 -17.15
CA VAL A 284 -0.20 -9.94 -16.57
C VAL A 284 -1.44 -10.75 -16.87
N GLU A 285 -2.17 -11.13 -15.84
CA GLU A 285 -3.36 -11.96 -15.97
C GLU A 285 -4.47 -11.48 -15.02
N PRO A 286 -5.76 -11.59 -15.42
CA PRO A 286 -6.85 -11.35 -14.49
C PRO A 286 -6.85 -12.42 -13.39
N VAL A 287 -7.21 -12.03 -12.18
CA VAL A 287 -7.41 -12.95 -11.05
C VAL A 287 -8.79 -12.72 -10.45
N ASP A 288 -9.46 -13.81 -10.10
CA ASP A 288 -10.75 -13.73 -9.41
C ASP A 288 -10.51 -13.56 -7.91
N ILE A 289 -10.88 -12.38 -7.40
CA ILE A 289 -10.87 -12.05 -5.98
C ILE A 289 -12.28 -11.61 -5.64
N THR A 290 -12.96 -12.43 -4.84
CA THR A 290 -14.31 -12.13 -4.40
C THR A 290 -14.31 -10.94 -3.44
N THR A 291 -15.17 -9.96 -3.70
CA THR A 291 -15.39 -8.81 -2.80
C THR A 291 -16.34 -9.13 -1.63
N LYS A 292 -16.93 -10.34 -1.61
CA LYS A 292 -17.93 -10.75 -0.60
C LYS A 292 -17.33 -11.21 0.72
N SER A 293 -16.05 -11.55 0.74
CA SER A 293 -15.33 -12.01 1.94
C SER A 293 -13.92 -11.42 1.99
N PRO A 294 -13.27 -11.36 3.15
CA PRO A 294 -11.87 -10.98 3.24
C PRO A 294 -10.99 -11.84 2.32
N ILE A 295 -9.93 -11.24 1.78
CA ILE A 295 -8.94 -11.95 0.97
C ILE A 295 -8.08 -12.77 1.93
N THR A 296 -7.99 -14.07 1.71
CA THR A 296 -7.12 -14.95 2.50
C THR A 296 -5.88 -15.30 1.69
N THR A 297 -4.68 -15.03 2.21
CA THR A 297 -3.41 -15.35 1.53
C THR A 297 -2.29 -15.63 2.52
N ARG A 298 -1.24 -16.31 2.07
CA ARG A 298 0.01 -16.51 2.84
C ARG A 298 1.15 -15.63 2.36
N SER A 299 0.98 -14.90 1.26
CA SER A 299 2.05 -14.19 0.57
C SER A 299 2.00 -12.68 0.74
N ALA A 300 0.92 -12.10 1.28
CA ALA A 300 0.83 -10.65 1.40
C ALA A 300 1.99 -10.06 2.21
N TYR A 301 2.55 -8.98 1.67
CA TYR A 301 3.68 -8.27 2.24
C TYR A 301 3.40 -6.78 2.37
N LEU A 302 3.05 -6.09 1.28
CA LEU A 302 2.54 -4.71 1.32
C LEU A 302 1.07 -4.69 0.92
N LEU A 303 0.29 -3.88 1.61
CA LEU A 303 -1.11 -3.62 1.30
C LEU A 303 -1.28 -2.13 1.06
N MET A 304 -1.94 -1.75 -0.04
CA MET A 304 -2.20 -0.36 -0.35
C MET A 304 -3.71 -0.12 -0.36
N TYR A 305 -4.12 0.78 0.51
CA TYR A 305 -5.51 1.19 0.67
C TYR A 305 -5.69 2.64 0.22
N LYS A 306 -6.70 2.90 -0.61
CA LYS A 306 -7.06 4.24 -1.07
C LYS A 306 -8.16 4.81 -0.20
N ASN A 307 -7.93 6.02 0.32
CA ASN A 307 -8.94 6.79 1.02
C ASN A 307 -10.01 7.25 0.01
N PHE A 308 -11.28 6.92 0.28
CA PHE A 308 -12.41 7.29 -0.57
C PHE A 308 -13.46 8.14 0.15
N GLY A 309 -13.17 8.62 1.36
CA GLY A 309 -14.07 9.53 2.05
C GLY A 309 -13.69 9.79 3.50
N ASP A 310 -13.79 11.07 3.88
CA ASP A 310 -14.01 11.51 5.25
C ASP A 310 -15.51 11.59 5.47
N LYS A 311 -16.06 10.86 6.45
CA LYS A 311 -17.48 11.00 6.84
C LYS A 311 -17.86 12.42 7.30
N LYS A 312 -16.90 13.34 7.40
CA LYS A 312 -17.10 14.72 7.88
C LYS A 312 -17.31 15.76 6.77
N THR A 313 -17.10 15.44 5.49
CA THR A 313 -17.08 16.50 4.46
C THR A 313 -18.41 16.71 3.75
N GLU A 314 -19.28 15.70 3.71
CA GLU A 314 -20.60 15.79 3.03
C GLU A 314 -21.66 16.49 3.92
N GLU A 315 -21.71 16.19 5.22
CA GLU A 315 -22.68 16.84 6.12
C GLU A 315 -22.38 18.33 6.37
N TYR A 316 -21.13 18.79 6.30
CA TYR A 316 -20.80 20.20 6.53
C TYR A 316 -21.01 21.08 5.30
N THR A 317 -20.85 20.56 4.08
CA THR A 317 -21.06 21.35 2.86
C THR A 317 -22.54 21.46 2.49
N GLU A 318 -23.32 20.39 2.61
CA GLU A 318 -24.77 20.45 2.38
C GLU A 318 -25.50 21.28 3.44
N ASN A 319 -25.14 21.14 4.73
CA ASN A 319 -25.78 21.94 5.77
C ASN A 319 -25.39 23.43 5.68
N ASN A 320 -24.18 23.78 5.24
CA ASN A 320 -23.81 25.19 5.06
C ASN A 320 -24.46 25.82 3.82
N MET A 321 -24.51 25.12 2.67
CA MET A 321 -25.24 25.62 1.49
C MET A 321 -26.74 25.77 1.78
N ASN A 322 -27.38 24.78 2.41
CA ASN A 322 -28.80 24.84 2.74
C ASN A 322 -29.11 25.93 3.78
N ASN A 323 -28.19 26.20 4.72
CA ASN A 323 -28.37 27.28 5.70
C ASN A 323 -28.16 28.68 5.11
N GLU A 324 -27.28 28.84 4.13
CA GLU A 324 -27.09 30.12 3.43
C GLU A 324 -28.26 30.43 2.48
N ILE A 325 -28.71 29.45 1.69
CA ILE A 325 -29.88 29.60 0.81
C ILE A 325 -31.15 29.94 1.62
N ASN A 326 -31.37 29.27 2.76
CA ASN A 326 -32.52 29.55 3.64
C ASN A 326 -32.43 30.94 4.32
N LYS A 327 -31.23 31.47 4.55
CA LYS A 327 -31.06 32.82 5.12
C LYS A 327 -31.37 33.90 4.09
N ASP A 328 -30.96 33.73 2.83
CA ASP A 328 -31.24 34.68 1.76
C ASP A 328 -32.72 34.69 1.34
N GLU A 329 -33.36 33.52 1.28
CA GLU A 329 -34.80 33.46 1.03
C GLU A 329 -35.63 34.17 2.10
N ASN A 330 -35.24 34.02 3.37
CA ASN A 330 -35.96 34.64 4.47
C ASN A 330 -35.76 36.16 4.51
N ARG A 331 -34.57 36.68 4.18
CA ARG A 331 -34.35 38.13 4.01
C ARG A 331 -35.21 38.68 2.88
N HIS A 332 -35.23 38.02 1.74
CA HIS A 332 -36.00 38.48 0.57
C HIS A 332 -37.52 38.45 0.80
N LYS A 333 -38.03 37.47 1.56
CA LYS A 333 -39.44 37.43 2.00
C LYS A 333 -39.76 38.51 3.03
N GLN A 334 -38.82 38.86 3.91
CA GLN A 334 -39.01 39.90 4.93
C GLN A 334 -39.00 41.32 4.33
N ASP A 335 -38.16 41.56 3.33
CA ASP A 335 -38.09 42.86 2.64
C ASP A 335 -39.34 43.10 1.78
N LYS A 336 -39.84 42.07 1.07
CA LYS A 336 -41.12 42.16 0.33
C LYS A 336 -42.31 42.44 1.25
N ARG A 337 -42.34 41.89 2.47
CA ARG A 337 -43.41 42.18 3.44
C ARG A 337 -43.35 43.63 3.94
N LYS A 338 -42.16 44.19 4.16
CA LYS A 338 -41.99 45.58 4.56
C LYS A 338 -42.37 46.57 3.47
N GLU A 339 -42.11 46.26 2.20
CA GLU A 339 -42.55 47.11 1.07
C GLU A 339 -44.07 47.10 0.88
N VAL A 340 -44.72 45.93 1.01
CA VAL A 340 -46.18 45.84 0.90
C VAL A 340 -46.87 46.56 2.06
N GLN A 341 -46.29 46.53 3.26
CA GLN A 341 -46.85 47.21 4.42
C GLN A 341 -46.69 48.73 4.35
N LYS A 342 -45.55 49.23 3.84
CA LYS A 342 -45.38 50.67 3.56
C LYS A 342 -46.37 51.21 2.53
N ARG A 343 -46.68 50.45 1.48
CA ARG A 343 -47.66 50.87 0.45
C ARG A 343 -49.09 50.97 0.97
N LYS A 344 -49.45 50.22 2.01
CA LYS A 344 -50.79 50.27 2.63
C LYS A 344 -50.97 51.41 3.63
N GLU A 345 -49.91 52.10 4.02
CA GLU A 345 -49.95 53.24 4.94
C GLU A 345 -49.89 54.59 4.20
N THR A 346 -49.80 54.59 2.86
CA THR A 346 -49.72 55.80 2.01
C THR A 346 -50.90 56.00 1.04
N GLU A 347 -51.94 55.17 1.16
CA GLU A 347 -53.27 55.32 0.52
C GLU A 347 -54.32 55.41 1.63
#